data_AF-G4T763-F1
#
_entry.id   AF-G4T763-F1
#
_cell.length_a   1.000
_cell.length_b   1.000
_cell.length_c   1.000
_cell.angle_alpha   90.00
_cell.angle_beta   90.00
_cell.angle_gamma   90.00
#
_symmetry.space_group_name_H-M   'P 1'
#
loop_
_entity.id
_entity.type
_entity.pdbx_description
1 polymer ?
#
loop_
_entity_poly.entity_id
_entity_poly.type
_entity_poly.pdbx_seq_one_letter_code
_entity_poly.pdbx_strand_id
1 'polypeptide(L)'
;MILQLVRFYPFGAFVVFTALSSYLALQPLPSSVPLIAFLSILRLETTLVIHRPWTFVRLVAIWAAIFIGCFFSFVGLRFGSPEAPVVTASYAVIFSLLGLFIVVLAAYCGSNNFVFPALWATWWLVIAQMSPVGRLGAWSPLIGDDTYSWLRPHVSDFGIDWIVGASAEVLSCFVTWHVLGFNQRHQNDDGNERRDHRNEEGDLQTERVDSGRVKFLLFILIALSFPSSLTELLPEPLHEDNRHDVGVSCVLPDLSGPRTSFDAFMNETAIVAGRAHVALWPEDAVFFETEQDKETGLIKAQELSHQYGIFIGVSFLEPLLEEGEDRGKRRSGTVLVGKDGVMAEYYGRHPAPCECIIAPSSHWLIYTVSKRVPERSLPGIVNITLGRKNTKHFWEMRLSASIGLDFAHPYSHFDAKPQLILGPARTDHRKMAQVMMEMARHRAQELRTTILWCDGSDSGLSGLVGSGHTRKQVGPGTWVERMVARIPSEEEWTLYELYGAFFGLLCAWAPIVLPMIPLPDIRITFPDPKPRRANVAGRLNWLLRRKRPQRDVRTGTLVEI
;
A
#
# COMPACT_ATOMS: atom_id res chain seq x y z
N MET A 1 26.82 -28.08 -11.15
CA MET A 1 27.49 -27.83 -9.85
C MET A 1 26.55 -27.15 -8.85
N ILE A 2 25.92 -25.99 -9.15
CA ILE A 2 24.88 -25.36 -8.30
C ILE A 2 23.72 -26.32 -7.99
N LEU A 3 23.22 -27.03 -9.01
CA LEU A 3 22.19 -28.07 -8.87
C LEU A 3 22.60 -29.28 -7.99
N GLN A 4 23.89 -29.58 -7.84
CA GLN A 4 24.35 -30.67 -6.98
C GLN A 4 24.62 -30.21 -5.54
N LEU A 5 25.01 -28.94 -5.34
CA LEU A 5 25.16 -28.35 -4.01
C LEU A 5 23.81 -28.19 -3.29
N VAL A 6 22.75 -27.85 -4.04
CA VAL A 6 21.35 -27.77 -3.56
C VAL A 6 20.84 -29.13 -3.05
N ARG A 7 21.41 -30.24 -3.51
CA ARG A 7 20.93 -31.58 -3.20
C ARG A 7 21.40 -32.11 -1.83
N PHE A 8 22.49 -31.58 -1.28
CA PHE A 8 23.09 -32.07 -0.02
C PHE A 8 23.15 -31.04 1.12
N TYR A 9 23.12 -29.73 0.82
CA TYR A 9 23.13 -28.64 1.83
C TYR A 9 22.04 -27.56 1.62
N PRO A 10 20.78 -27.90 1.25
CA PRO A 10 19.78 -26.89 0.88
C PRO A 10 19.44 -25.94 2.03
N PHE A 11 19.32 -26.46 3.26
CA PHE A 11 18.72 -25.70 4.35
C PHE A 11 19.55 -24.49 4.79
N GLY A 12 20.87 -24.63 4.95
CA GLY A 12 21.73 -23.51 5.35
C GLY A 12 21.78 -22.41 4.30
N ALA A 13 21.84 -22.77 3.01
CA ALA A 13 21.80 -21.80 1.92
C ALA A 13 20.46 -21.06 1.88
N PHE A 14 19.33 -21.76 2.04
CA PHE A 14 18.00 -21.17 2.13
C PHE A 14 17.88 -20.17 3.27
N VAL A 15 18.33 -20.52 4.48
CA VAL A 15 18.35 -19.60 5.64
C VAL A 15 19.15 -18.33 5.34
N VAL A 16 20.33 -18.44 4.71
CA VAL A 16 21.15 -17.28 4.32
C VAL A 16 20.46 -16.44 3.24
N PHE A 17 19.89 -17.05 2.21
CA PHE A 17 19.15 -16.33 1.17
C PHE A 17 17.89 -15.66 1.71
N THR A 18 17.19 -16.29 2.65
CA THR A 18 16.03 -15.72 3.34
C THR A 18 16.45 -14.51 4.19
N ALA A 19 17.57 -14.57 4.92
CA ALA A 19 18.10 -13.42 5.66
C ALA A 19 18.49 -12.25 4.73
N LEU A 20 19.17 -12.53 3.62
CA LEU A 20 19.58 -11.49 2.66
C LEU A 20 18.38 -10.86 1.92
N SER A 21 17.45 -11.69 1.45
CA SER A 21 16.26 -11.22 0.74
C SER A 21 15.29 -10.47 1.66
N SER A 22 15.11 -10.91 2.91
CA SER A 22 14.33 -10.16 3.91
C SER A 22 14.96 -8.81 4.26
N TYR A 23 16.29 -8.70 4.33
CA TYR A 23 16.96 -7.40 4.51
C TYR A 23 16.65 -6.41 3.38
N LEU A 24 16.56 -6.90 2.14
CA LEU A 24 16.23 -6.06 0.98
C LEU A 24 14.72 -5.78 0.85
N ALA A 25 13.88 -6.78 1.17
CA ALA A 25 12.44 -6.70 1.04
C ALA A 25 11.77 -5.92 2.17
N LEU A 26 12.23 -6.10 3.40
CA LEU A 26 11.61 -5.56 4.63
C LEU A 26 12.30 -4.26 5.06
N GLN A 27 12.75 -3.45 4.11
CA GLN A 27 13.24 -2.10 4.41
C GLN A 27 12.09 -1.22 4.88
N PRO A 28 12.36 -0.10 5.59
CA PRO A 28 11.30 0.84 5.99
C PRO A 28 10.45 1.31 4.81
N LEU A 29 11.07 1.44 3.64
CA LEU A 29 10.43 1.78 2.37
C LEU A 29 10.44 0.56 1.42
N PRO A 30 9.61 -0.46 1.67
CA PRO A 30 9.63 -1.71 0.92
C PRO A 30 9.28 -1.47 -0.55
N SER A 31 10.05 -2.07 -1.45
CA SER A 31 9.78 -2.07 -2.89
C SER A 31 9.11 -3.37 -3.32
N SER A 32 8.22 -3.28 -4.32
CA SER A 32 7.49 -4.43 -4.86
C SER A 32 8.40 -5.59 -5.31
N VAL A 33 9.48 -5.31 -6.04
CA VAL A 33 10.32 -6.36 -6.66
C VAL A 33 11.09 -7.19 -5.63
N PRO A 34 11.86 -6.59 -4.69
CA PRO A 34 12.51 -7.37 -3.62
C PRO A 34 11.50 -8.16 -2.77
N LEU A 35 10.33 -7.57 -2.50
CA LEU A 35 9.27 -8.19 -1.73
C LEU A 35 8.67 -9.41 -2.43
N ILE A 36 8.34 -9.32 -3.73
CA ILE A 36 7.87 -10.45 -4.53
C ILE A 36 8.92 -11.58 -4.53
N ALA A 37 10.19 -11.26 -4.73
CA ALA A 37 11.27 -12.25 -4.72
C ALA A 37 11.39 -12.95 -3.35
N PHE A 38 11.39 -12.18 -2.26
CA PHE A 38 11.43 -12.71 -0.89
C PHE A 38 10.22 -13.61 -0.59
N LEU A 39 9.00 -13.17 -0.91
CA LEU A 39 7.80 -13.97 -0.69
C LEU A 39 7.79 -15.24 -1.54
N SER A 40 8.33 -15.20 -2.76
CA SER A 40 8.47 -16.38 -3.62
C SER A 40 9.38 -17.44 -3.01
N ILE A 41 10.52 -17.01 -2.45
CA ILE A 41 11.46 -17.88 -1.73
C ILE A 41 10.77 -18.46 -0.49
N LEU A 42 10.13 -17.61 0.31
CA LEU A 42 9.47 -18.04 1.54
C LEU A 42 8.34 -19.04 1.26
N ARG A 43 7.54 -18.79 0.22
CA ARG A 43 6.46 -19.68 -0.22
C ARG A 43 6.98 -21.04 -0.70
N LEU A 44 8.07 -21.04 -1.47
CA LEU A 44 8.74 -22.27 -1.91
C LEU A 44 9.27 -23.05 -0.70
N GLU A 45 9.96 -22.37 0.23
CA GLU A 45 10.52 -22.99 1.42
C GLU A 45 9.45 -23.58 2.35
N THR A 46 8.38 -22.84 2.65
CA THR A 46 7.32 -23.33 3.54
C THR A 46 6.63 -24.56 2.98
N THR A 47 6.35 -24.58 1.67
CA THR A 47 5.75 -25.73 0.98
C THR A 47 6.65 -26.97 1.04
N LEU A 48 7.97 -26.79 0.93
CA LEU A 48 8.93 -27.90 1.05
C LEU A 48 9.14 -28.38 2.49
N VAL A 49 8.99 -27.50 3.48
CA VAL A 49 9.28 -27.77 4.89
C VAL A 49 8.09 -28.42 5.60
N ILE A 50 6.85 -28.05 5.25
CA ILE A 50 5.63 -28.42 5.99
C ILE A 50 5.41 -29.94 6.13
N HIS A 51 5.82 -30.73 5.14
CA HIS A 51 5.67 -32.19 5.12
C HIS A 51 6.92 -32.98 5.55
N ARG A 52 7.96 -32.30 6.06
CA ARG A 52 9.22 -32.96 6.46
C ARG A 52 9.25 -33.22 7.96
N PRO A 53 9.98 -34.25 8.44
CA PRO A 53 10.30 -34.31 9.85
C PRO A 53 11.12 -33.05 10.22
N TRP A 54 10.98 -32.58 11.47
CA TRP A 54 11.64 -31.36 11.97
C TRP A 54 11.12 -30.04 11.39
N THR A 55 9.86 -30.00 10.91
CA THR A 55 9.18 -28.77 10.44
C THR A 55 9.39 -27.60 11.39
N PHE A 56 9.17 -27.83 12.70
CA PHE A 56 9.28 -26.79 13.71
C PHE A 56 10.69 -26.15 13.76
N VAL A 57 11.76 -26.95 13.83
CA VAL A 57 13.14 -26.44 13.87
C VAL A 57 13.46 -25.63 12.62
N ARG A 58 12.96 -26.08 11.46
CA ARG A 58 13.17 -25.37 10.20
C ARG A 58 12.42 -24.04 10.15
N LEU A 59 11.17 -24.01 10.58
CA LEU A 59 10.38 -22.78 10.67
C LEU A 59 11.01 -21.77 11.65
N VAL A 60 11.54 -22.24 12.78
CA VAL A 60 12.27 -21.38 13.73
C VAL A 60 13.53 -20.77 13.09
N ALA A 61 14.30 -21.54 12.31
CA ALA A 61 15.48 -20.98 11.65
C ALA A 61 15.11 -19.99 10.53
N ILE A 62 14.05 -20.26 9.77
CA ILE A 62 13.49 -19.32 8.78
C ILE A 62 13.04 -18.03 9.47
N TRP A 63 12.28 -18.13 10.55
CA TRP A 63 11.86 -16.98 11.34
C TRP A 63 13.06 -16.17 11.84
N ALA A 64 14.08 -16.83 12.41
CA ALA A 64 15.29 -16.16 12.88
C ALA A 64 16.02 -15.43 11.75
N ALA A 65 16.09 -16.01 10.55
CA ALA A 65 16.66 -15.35 9.37
C ALA A 65 15.88 -14.10 8.97
N ILE A 66 14.54 -14.18 8.93
CA ILE A 66 13.66 -13.03 8.64
C ILE A 66 13.83 -11.94 9.70
N PHE A 67 13.85 -12.32 10.98
CA PHE A 67 14.08 -11.41 12.10
C PHE A 67 15.41 -10.68 11.95
N ILE A 68 16.50 -11.40 11.65
CA ILE A 68 17.83 -10.81 11.44
C ILE A 68 17.79 -9.81 10.28
N GLY A 69 17.26 -10.21 9.12
CA GLY A 69 17.18 -9.33 7.96
C GLY A 69 16.36 -8.07 8.23
N CYS A 70 15.19 -8.21 8.87
CA CYS A 70 14.32 -7.12 9.28
C CYS A 70 14.99 -6.21 10.33
N PHE A 71 15.62 -6.78 11.36
CA PHE A 71 16.32 -5.98 12.37
C PHE A 71 17.40 -5.10 11.74
N PHE A 72 18.21 -5.66 10.84
CA PHE A 72 19.27 -4.90 10.15
C PHE A 72 18.73 -3.89 9.13
N SER A 73 17.54 -4.09 8.57
CA SER A 73 16.93 -3.10 7.67
C SER A 73 16.43 -1.87 8.45
N PHE A 74 15.93 -2.07 9.68
CA PHE A 74 15.41 -1.01 10.55
C PHE A 74 16.46 -0.38 11.48
N VAL A 75 17.58 -1.03 11.79
CA VAL A 75 18.64 -0.46 12.66
C VAL A 75 19.19 0.87 12.13
N GLY A 76 19.11 1.07 10.81
CA GLY A 76 19.50 2.31 10.14
C GLY A 76 18.54 3.48 10.34
N LEU A 77 17.37 3.28 10.97
CA LEU A 77 16.45 4.36 11.35
C LEU A 77 16.89 5.10 12.62
N ARG A 78 17.94 4.62 13.32
CA ARG A 78 18.57 5.18 14.54
C ARG A 78 17.77 6.34 15.13
N PHE A 79 16.71 6.01 15.87
CA PHE A 79 16.07 7.01 16.73
C PHE A 79 17.17 7.47 17.69
N GLY A 80 17.36 8.78 17.89
CA GLY A 80 18.43 9.34 18.74
C GLY A 80 18.37 8.92 20.22
N SER A 81 17.52 7.95 20.56
CA SER A 81 17.31 7.38 21.88
C SER A 81 18.13 6.09 22.08
N PRO A 82 18.69 5.87 23.28
CA PRO A 82 19.37 4.62 23.63
C PRO A 82 18.45 3.38 23.55
N GLU A 83 17.14 3.57 23.58
CA GLU A 83 16.14 2.48 23.56
C GLU A 83 15.77 2.03 22.13
N ALA A 84 16.22 2.76 21.11
CA ALA A 84 15.96 2.46 19.71
C ALA A 84 16.22 0.99 19.29
N PRO A 85 17.28 0.30 19.76
CA PRO A 85 17.52 -1.09 19.40
C PRO A 85 16.45 -2.05 19.95
N VAL A 86 15.93 -1.80 21.15
CA VAL A 86 14.91 -2.64 21.80
C VAL A 86 13.58 -2.54 21.06
N VAL A 87 13.22 -1.33 20.67
CA VAL A 87 12.01 -1.05 19.88
C VAL A 87 12.11 -1.68 18.51
N THR A 88 13.26 -1.49 17.84
CA THR A 88 13.53 -2.06 16.53
C THR A 88 13.51 -3.60 16.58
N ALA A 89 14.09 -4.21 17.61
CA ALA A 89 14.05 -5.65 17.81
C ALA A 89 12.61 -6.15 18.07
N SER A 90 11.87 -5.49 18.97
CA SER A 90 10.46 -5.83 19.25
C SER A 90 9.61 -5.77 17.98
N TYR A 91 9.79 -4.71 17.21
CA TYR A 91 9.12 -4.52 15.94
C TYR A 91 9.47 -5.62 14.92
N ALA A 92 10.77 -5.90 14.75
CA ALA A 92 11.23 -6.95 13.86
C ALA A 92 10.69 -8.34 14.28
N VAL A 93 10.63 -8.64 15.58
CA VAL A 93 10.03 -9.89 16.10
C VAL A 93 8.54 -9.97 15.75
N ILE A 94 7.77 -8.93 16.04
CA ILE A 94 6.31 -8.94 15.83
C ILE A 94 6.00 -9.10 14.34
N PHE A 95 6.55 -8.25 13.49
CA PHE A 95 6.23 -8.28 12.05
C PHE A 95 6.80 -9.51 11.34
N SER A 96 7.93 -10.07 11.80
CA SER A 96 8.44 -11.35 11.28
C SER A 96 7.57 -12.54 11.63
N LEU A 97 7.02 -12.60 12.85
CA LEU A 97 6.08 -13.64 13.25
C LEU A 97 4.76 -13.51 12.48
N LEU A 98 4.19 -12.30 12.38
CA LEU A 98 2.93 -12.06 11.66
C LEU A 98 3.06 -12.41 10.17
N GLY A 99 4.15 -11.98 9.52
CA GLY A 99 4.40 -12.28 8.10
C GLY A 99 4.64 -13.77 7.84
N LEU A 100 5.44 -14.45 8.68
CA LEU A 100 5.67 -15.89 8.54
C LEU A 100 4.39 -16.70 8.80
N PHE A 101 3.60 -16.31 9.80
CA PHE A 101 2.36 -17.00 10.17
C PHE A 101 1.42 -17.14 8.97
N ILE A 102 1.16 -16.06 8.23
CA ILE A 102 0.23 -16.11 7.09
C ILE A 102 0.77 -16.93 5.93
N VAL A 103 2.10 -16.93 5.69
CA VAL A 103 2.72 -17.75 4.63
C VAL A 103 2.65 -19.24 4.99
N VAL A 104 2.85 -19.59 6.26
CA VAL A 104 2.67 -20.97 6.75
C VAL A 104 1.21 -21.38 6.67
N LEU A 105 0.27 -20.53 7.09
CA LEU A 105 -1.17 -20.79 7.01
C LEU A 105 -1.59 -21.07 5.56
N ALA A 106 -1.15 -20.24 4.62
CA ALA A 106 -1.44 -20.44 3.20
C ALA A 106 -0.87 -21.77 2.67
N ALA A 107 0.29 -22.21 3.15
CA ALA A 107 0.85 -23.51 2.81
C ALA A 107 0.00 -24.68 3.36
N TYR A 108 -0.65 -24.52 4.52
CA TYR A 108 -1.60 -25.51 5.05
C TYR A 108 -2.93 -25.54 4.30
N CYS A 109 -3.39 -24.41 3.75
CA CYS A 109 -4.66 -24.33 3.02
C CYS A 109 -4.65 -25.00 1.63
N GLY A 110 -3.51 -25.53 1.19
CA GLY A 110 -3.38 -26.39 0.01
C GLY A 110 -2.86 -25.72 -1.26
N SER A 111 -2.92 -26.45 -2.37
CA SER A 111 -2.29 -26.12 -3.66
C SER A 111 -3.05 -25.11 -4.54
N ASN A 112 -4.14 -24.50 -4.06
CA ASN A 112 -4.86 -23.52 -4.88
C ASN A 112 -4.07 -22.21 -4.95
N ASN A 113 -3.48 -21.93 -6.12
CA ASN A 113 -2.65 -20.76 -6.40
C ASN A 113 -3.34 -19.39 -6.14
N PHE A 114 -4.67 -19.35 -5.95
CA PHE A 114 -5.40 -18.13 -5.59
C PHE A 114 -5.51 -17.90 -4.08
N VAL A 115 -5.28 -18.92 -3.25
CA VAL A 115 -5.43 -18.85 -1.79
C VAL A 115 -4.36 -17.98 -1.16
N PHE A 116 -3.09 -18.16 -1.53
CA PHE A 116 -2.01 -17.34 -0.96
C PHE A 116 -2.18 -15.84 -1.22
N PRO A 117 -2.45 -15.37 -2.46
CA PRO A 117 -2.68 -13.95 -2.73
C PRO A 117 -3.87 -13.36 -1.97
N ALA A 118 -4.98 -14.10 -1.87
CA ALA A 118 -6.16 -13.66 -1.15
C ALA A 118 -5.91 -13.57 0.36
N LEU A 119 -5.31 -14.61 0.96
CA LEU A 119 -4.93 -14.62 2.38
C LEU A 119 -3.93 -13.50 2.71
N TRP A 120 -2.93 -13.29 1.84
CA TRP A 120 -1.92 -12.25 2.01
C TRP A 120 -2.52 -10.85 2.07
N ALA A 121 -3.36 -10.50 1.09
CA ALA A 121 -4.03 -9.21 1.03
C ALA A 121 -5.01 -9.02 2.20
N THR A 122 -5.81 -10.05 2.52
CA THR A 122 -6.73 -10.00 3.66
C THR A 122 -5.99 -9.83 4.98
N TRP A 123 -4.85 -10.50 5.16
CA TRP A 123 -4.06 -10.41 6.39
C TRP A 123 -3.55 -8.99 6.64
N TRP A 124 -2.95 -8.35 5.64
CA TRP A 124 -2.43 -6.99 5.82
C TRP A 124 -3.53 -5.94 5.93
N LEU A 125 -4.70 -6.17 5.32
CA LEU A 125 -5.88 -5.35 5.59
C LEU A 125 -6.33 -5.48 7.05
N VAL A 126 -6.40 -6.69 7.60
CA VAL A 126 -6.78 -6.92 9.00
C VAL A 126 -5.75 -6.29 9.95
N ILE A 127 -4.46 -6.50 9.70
CA ILE A 127 -3.40 -5.87 10.50
C ILE A 127 -3.49 -4.34 10.44
N ALA A 128 -3.74 -3.76 9.26
CA ALA A 128 -3.87 -2.31 9.13
C ALA A 128 -5.02 -1.74 9.97
N GLN A 129 -6.12 -2.48 10.12
CA GLN A 129 -7.30 -2.06 10.87
C GLN A 129 -7.13 -2.27 12.40
N MET A 130 -6.37 -3.28 12.81
CA MET A 130 -6.22 -3.65 14.22
C MET A 130 -4.95 -3.09 14.87
N SER A 131 -3.93 -2.77 14.06
CA SER A 131 -2.64 -2.31 14.54
C SER A 131 -2.68 -0.82 14.88
N PRO A 132 -2.15 -0.38 16.04
CA PRO A 132 -2.05 1.05 16.36
C PRO A 132 -1.14 1.80 15.38
N VAL A 133 -0.18 1.12 14.74
CA VAL A 133 0.68 1.71 13.70
C VAL A 133 0.12 1.63 12.28
N GLY A 134 -1.10 1.10 12.12
CA GLY A 134 -1.71 0.87 10.82
C GLY A 134 -0.83 -0.02 9.94
N ARG A 135 -0.49 0.47 8.74
CA ARG A 135 0.35 -0.22 7.75
C ARG A 135 1.85 0.01 7.93
N LEU A 136 2.29 0.72 8.97
CA LEU A 136 3.72 0.92 9.19
C LEU A 136 4.41 -0.43 9.44
N GLY A 137 5.27 -0.83 8.50
CA GLY A 137 6.00 -2.11 8.41
C GLY A 137 5.16 -3.34 8.15
N ALA A 138 3.94 -3.14 7.65
CA ALA A 138 3.32 -4.18 6.85
C ALA A 138 4.28 -4.62 5.74
N TRP A 139 4.27 -5.90 5.39
CA TRP A 139 5.03 -6.42 4.24
C TRP A 139 4.26 -6.10 2.95
N SER A 140 3.97 -4.82 2.75
CA SER A 140 3.28 -4.24 1.62
C SER A 140 4.25 -3.30 0.91
N PRO A 141 4.31 -3.27 -0.42
CA PRO A 141 5.17 -2.31 -1.09
C PRO A 141 4.67 -0.88 -0.87
N LEU A 142 5.61 0.04 -0.62
CA LEU A 142 5.35 1.49 -0.63
C LEU A 142 5.76 2.15 -1.95
N ILE A 143 6.73 1.53 -2.64
CA ILE A 143 7.28 2.00 -3.90
C ILE A 143 7.40 0.87 -4.93
N GLY A 144 7.53 1.26 -6.20
CA GLY A 144 7.69 0.30 -7.32
C GLY A 144 6.41 -0.41 -7.71
N ASP A 145 5.24 0.11 -7.32
CA ASP A 145 3.92 -0.38 -7.69
C ASP A 145 3.27 0.44 -8.81
N ASP A 146 4.03 1.29 -9.50
CA ASP A 146 3.52 2.24 -10.49
C ASP A 146 2.66 1.58 -11.58
N THR A 147 3.07 0.40 -12.04
CA THR A 147 2.35 -0.44 -13.02
C THR A 147 0.94 -0.85 -12.58
N TYR A 148 0.69 -0.89 -11.27
CA TYR A 148 -0.58 -1.30 -10.69
C TYR A 148 -1.24 -0.18 -9.88
N SER A 149 -0.65 1.01 -9.86
CA SER A 149 -1.13 2.16 -9.07
C SER A 149 -2.56 2.59 -9.43
N TRP A 150 -3.00 2.32 -10.66
CA TRP A 150 -4.38 2.55 -11.12
C TRP A 150 -5.42 1.75 -10.33
N LEU A 151 -5.04 0.66 -9.64
CA LEU A 151 -5.94 -0.14 -8.81
C LEU A 151 -6.31 0.57 -7.50
N ARG A 152 -5.51 1.53 -7.03
CA ARG A 152 -5.66 2.16 -5.71
C ARG A 152 -7.03 2.84 -5.51
N PRO A 153 -7.55 3.63 -6.45
CA PRO A 153 -8.92 4.14 -6.37
C PRO A 153 -10.00 3.05 -6.27
N HIS A 154 -9.73 1.82 -6.74
CA HIS A 154 -10.75 0.78 -6.83
C HIS A 154 -10.74 -0.17 -5.65
N VAL A 155 -9.54 -0.58 -5.24
CA VAL A 155 -9.33 -1.64 -4.24
C VAL A 155 -8.25 -1.28 -3.23
N SER A 156 -7.78 -0.02 -3.20
CA SER A 156 -6.78 0.47 -2.23
C SER A 156 -5.47 -0.34 -2.28
N ASP A 157 -4.64 -0.22 -1.24
CA ASP A 157 -3.45 -1.03 -1.01
C ASP A 157 -3.74 -2.53 -0.99
N PHE A 158 -4.97 -2.94 -0.64
CA PHE A 158 -5.37 -4.34 -0.66
C PHE A 158 -5.16 -4.96 -2.05
N GLY A 159 -5.49 -4.24 -3.13
CA GLY A 159 -5.22 -4.72 -4.49
C GLY A 159 -3.74 -4.90 -4.78
N ILE A 160 -2.91 -3.99 -4.29
CA ILE A 160 -1.46 -4.05 -4.47
C ILE A 160 -0.86 -5.23 -3.70
N ASP A 161 -1.32 -5.48 -2.46
CA ASP A 161 -0.94 -6.66 -1.69
C ASP A 161 -1.32 -7.95 -2.43
N TRP A 162 -2.52 -8.01 -3.01
CA TRP A 162 -2.96 -9.16 -3.80
C TRP A 162 -2.05 -9.40 -5.01
N ILE A 163 -1.68 -8.35 -5.74
CA ILE A 163 -0.76 -8.44 -6.88
C ILE A 163 0.62 -8.96 -6.45
N VAL A 164 1.15 -8.49 -5.31
CA VAL A 164 2.42 -8.96 -4.76
C VAL A 164 2.34 -10.44 -4.40
N GLY A 165 1.29 -10.87 -3.69
CA GLY A 165 1.06 -12.28 -3.35
C GLY A 165 0.90 -13.16 -4.60
N ALA A 166 0.15 -12.70 -5.60
CA ALA A 166 -0.06 -13.42 -6.87
C ALA A 166 1.23 -13.54 -7.68
N SER A 167 2.02 -12.48 -7.76
CA SER A 167 3.32 -12.49 -8.42
C SER A 167 4.29 -13.45 -7.74
N ALA A 168 4.28 -13.47 -6.40
CA ALA A 168 5.11 -14.38 -5.62
C ALA A 168 4.68 -15.85 -5.80
N GLU A 169 3.39 -16.14 -5.86
CA GLU A 169 2.88 -17.48 -6.14
C GLU A 169 3.34 -17.95 -7.54
N VAL A 170 3.12 -17.14 -8.58
CA VAL A 170 3.51 -17.48 -9.96
C VAL A 170 5.01 -17.76 -10.06
N LEU A 171 5.85 -16.91 -9.45
CA LEU A 171 7.29 -17.07 -9.47
C LEU A 171 7.73 -18.33 -8.68
N SER A 172 7.12 -18.61 -7.52
CA SER A 172 7.40 -19.82 -6.75
C SER A 172 7.04 -21.11 -7.53
N CYS A 173 5.89 -21.12 -8.22
CA CYS A 173 5.48 -22.22 -9.10
C CYS A 173 6.42 -22.39 -10.29
N PHE A 174 6.85 -21.29 -10.92
CA PHE A 174 7.79 -21.29 -12.03
C PHE A 174 9.14 -21.89 -11.62
N VAL A 175 9.69 -21.48 -10.48
CA VAL A 175 10.93 -22.03 -9.92
C VAL A 175 10.77 -23.51 -9.61
N THR A 176 9.65 -23.90 -9.00
CA THR A 176 9.34 -25.31 -8.71
C THR A 176 9.34 -26.16 -9.99
N TRP A 177 8.70 -25.67 -11.05
CA TRP A 177 8.62 -26.37 -12.33
C TRP A 177 10.00 -26.53 -12.99
N HIS A 178 10.75 -25.43 -13.13
CA HIS A 178 11.97 -25.40 -13.94
C HIS A 178 13.22 -25.88 -13.20
N VAL A 179 13.33 -25.58 -11.91
CA VAL A 179 14.55 -25.86 -11.12
C VAL A 179 14.46 -27.24 -10.46
N LEU A 180 13.30 -27.61 -9.92
CA LEU A 180 13.13 -28.88 -9.21
C LEU A 180 12.73 -30.04 -10.13
N GLY A 181 12.36 -29.78 -11.39
CA GLY A 181 12.22 -30.79 -12.43
C GLY A 181 10.98 -31.69 -12.31
N PHE A 182 9.92 -31.22 -11.63
CA PHE A 182 8.69 -32.00 -11.39
C PHE A 182 7.96 -32.46 -12.68
N ASN A 183 8.28 -31.90 -13.85
CA ASN A 183 7.60 -32.22 -15.10
C ASN A 183 8.13 -33.44 -15.87
N GLN A 184 9.34 -33.93 -15.61
CA GLN A 184 9.96 -34.96 -16.45
C GLN A 184 9.57 -36.39 -16.11
N ARG A 185 8.94 -36.65 -14.95
CA ARG A 185 8.74 -38.03 -14.47
C ARG A 185 7.53 -38.76 -15.05
N HIS A 186 6.56 -38.07 -15.65
CA HIS A 186 5.30 -38.69 -16.08
C HIS A 186 5.10 -38.81 -17.58
N GLN A 187 5.96 -38.24 -18.42
CA GLN A 187 5.78 -38.33 -19.88
C GLN A 187 6.44 -39.57 -20.50
N ASN A 188 7.16 -40.36 -19.70
CA ASN A 188 7.86 -41.57 -20.16
C ASN A 188 7.23 -42.88 -19.68
N ASP A 189 6.08 -42.85 -18.98
CA ASP A 189 5.49 -44.04 -18.36
C ASP A 189 4.27 -44.61 -19.13
N ASP A 190 4.04 -44.17 -20.37
CA ASP A 190 3.06 -44.79 -21.29
C ASP A 190 3.56 -46.13 -21.88
N GLY A 191 4.43 -46.84 -21.14
CA GLY A 191 5.31 -47.87 -21.69
C GLY A 191 5.45 -49.16 -20.89
N ASN A 192 4.36 -49.74 -20.40
CA ASN A 192 4.21 -51.20 -20.27
C ASN A 192 4.96 -51.95 -19.13
N GLU A 193 5.37 -51.32 -18.02
CA GLU A 193 5.89 -52.10 -16.87
C GLU A 193 4.78 -52.55 -15.90
N ARG A 194 4.26 -53.76 -16.15
CA ARG A 194 3.69 -54.61 -15.09
C ARG A 194 4.77 -54.83 -14.02
N ARG A 195 4.73 -54.08 -12.92
CA ARG A 195 5.48 -54.41 -11.71
C ARG A 195 4.56 -54.45 -10.50
N ASP A 196 4.15 -55.68 -10.18
CA ASP A 196 3.92 -56.12 -8.82
C ASP A 196 5.15 -55.76 -7.98
N HIS A 197 5.09 -54.73 -7.15
CA HIS A 197 5.81 -54.74 -5.88
C HIS A 197 5.16 -53.85 -4.82
N ARG A 198 4.70 -54.56 -3.80
CA ARG A 198 3.99 -54.17 -2.60
C ARG A 198 4.94 -53.56 -1.56
N ASN A 199 5.48 -52.37 -1.83
CA ASN A 199 6.16 -51.58 -0.80
C ASN A 199 5.33 -50.32 -0.52
N GLU A 200 4.55 -50.39 0.56
CA GLU A 200 3.76 -49.30 1.16
C GLU A 200 4.65 -48.26 1.87
N GLU A 201 5.72 -47.80 1.24
CA GLU A 201 6.44 -46.62 1.74
C GLU A 201 5.76 -45.38 1.18
N GLY A 202 4.85 -44.83 2.00
CA GLY A 202 4.00 -43.66 1.78
C GLY A 202 4.45 -42.76 0.64
N ASP A 203 3.90 -43.05 -0.54
CA ASP A 203 4.06 -42.24 -1.73
C ASP A 203 3.47 -40.87 -1.37
N LEU A 204 4.35 -39.93 -1.04
CA LEU A 204 4.00 -38.55 -0.79
C LEU A 204 3.34 -38.06 -2.07
N GLN A 205 2.00 -38.11 -2.10
CA GLN A 205 1.16 -37.57 -3.16
C GLN A 205 1.56 -36.12 -3.33
N THR A 206 2.52 -35.90 -4.22
CA THR A 206 3.00 -34.57 -4.50
C THR A 206 1.92 -33.97 -5.36
N GLU A 207 1.05 -33.18 -4.73
CA GLU A 207 -0.08 -32.52 -5.37
C GLU A 207 0.39 -31.92 -6.70
N ARG A 208 -0.20 -32.40 -7.80
CA ARG A 208 0.18 -31.99 -9.13
C ARG A 208 -0.18 -30.51 -9.28
N VAL A 209 0.83 -29.65 -9.32
CA VAL A 209 0.62 -28.22 -9.61
C VAL A 209 -0.07 -28.10 -10.96
N ASP A 210 -1.29 -27.58 -10.96
CA ASP A 210 -2.07 -27.39 -12.17
C ASP A 210 -1.48 -26.25 -13.00
N SER A 211 -0.76 -26.62 -14.07
CA SER A 211 -0.14 -25.68 -15.00
C SER A 211 -1.12 -24.66 -15.59
N GLY A 212 -2.40 -25.03 -15.73
CA GLY A 212 -3.42 -24.17 -16.30
C GLY A 212 -3.72 -22.98 -15.39
N ARG A 213 -3.83 -23.23 -14.08
CA ARG A 213 -4.12 -22.19 -13.08
C ARG A 213 -2.99 -21.18 -12.95
N VAL A 214 -1.73 -21.63 -12.95
CA VAL A 214 -0.57 -20.71 -12.90
C VAL A 214 -0.52 -19.82 -14.14
N LYS A 215 -0.73 -20.40 -15.32
CA LYS A 215 -0.78 -19.63 -16.59
C LYS A 215 -1.92 -18.62 -16.60
N PHE A 216 -3.08 -19.00 -16.05
CA PHE A 216 -4.23 -18.10 -15.93
C PHE A 216 -3.95 -16.95 -14.95
N LEU A 217 -3.33 -17.23 -13.80
CA LEU A 217 -2.93 -16.19 -12.86
C LEU A 217 -1.90 -15.23 -13.46
N LEU A 218 -0.90 -15.75 -14.18
CA LEU A 218 0.06 -14.94 -14.92
C LEU A 218 -0.62 -14.06 -15.98
N PHE A 219 -1.59 -14.61 -16.71
CA PHE A 219 -2.39 -13.84 -17.67
C PHE A 219 -3.15 -12.70 -16.99
N ILE A 220 -3.75 -12.94 -15.82
CA ILE A 220 -4.43 -11.89 -15.04
C ILE A 220 -3.43 -10.78 -14.65
N LEU A 221 -2.25 -11.13 -14.14
CA LEU A 221 -1.23 -10.15 -13.77
C LEU A 221 -0.79 -9.27 -14.95
N ILE A 222 -0.59 -9.88 -16.12
CA ILE A 222 -0.24 -9.15 -17.35
C ILE A 222 -1.42 -8.30 -17.84
N ALA A 223 -2.66 -8.80 -17.74
CA ALA A 223 -3.84 -8.03 -18.12
C ALA A 223 -4.04 -6.81 -17.21
N LEU A 224 -3.78 -6.95 -15.90
CA LEU A 224 -3.89 -5.87 -14.92
C LEU A 224 -2.74 -4.85 -15.02
N SER A 225 -1.63 -5.17 -15.66
CA SER A 225 -0.57 -4.18 -15.91
C SER A 225 -0.90 -3.26 -17.09
N PHE A 226 -1.75 -3.68 -18.03
CA PHE A 226 -2.05 -2.94 -19.26
C PHE A 226 -2.67 -1.55 -19.05
N PRO A 227 -3.66 -1.33 -18.14
CA PRO A 227 -4.29 -0.02 -17.97
C PRO A 227 -3.31 1.09 -17.59
N SER A 228 -2.21 0.77 -16.90
CA SER A 228 -1.18 1.76 -16.52
C SER A 228 -0.55 2.46 -17.71
N SER A 229 -0.49 1.79 -18.87
CA SER A 229 0.05 2.37 -20.10
C SER A 229 -0.93 3.32 -20.78
N LEU A 230 -2.22 3.25 -20.43
CA LEU A 230 -3.27 4.13 -20.97
C LEU A 230 -3.56 5.30 -20.04
N THR A 231 -3.43 5.09 -18.74
CA THR A 231 -3.52 6.16 -17.74
C THR A 231 -2.16 6.83 -17.63
N GLU A 232 -1.82 7.67 -18.60
CA GLU A 232 -0.69 8.58 -18.43
C GLU A 232 -0.94 9.41 -17.17
N LEU A 233 -0.13 9.21 -16.13
CA LEU A 233 -0.02 10.06 -14.94
C LEU A 233 0.61 11.42 -15.30
N LEU A 234 0.41 11.89 -16.53
CA LEU A 234 0.83 13.21 -16.94
C LEU A 234 0.10 14.22 -16.03
N PRO A 235 0.81 15.25 -15.56
CA PRO A 235 0.18 16.33 -14.86
C PRO A 235 -0.92 16.88 -15.76
N GLU A 236 -2.12 16.97 -15.20
CA GLU A 236 -3.27 17.39 -15.96
C GLU A 236 -3.05 18.80 -16.54
N PRO A 237 -3.58 19.12 -17.73
CA PRO A 237 -3.32 20.39 -18.38
C PRO A 237 -3.83 21.58 -17.55
N LEU A 238 -3.05 22.66 -17.53
CA LEU A 238 -3.33 23.88 -16.75
C LEU A 238 -4.49 24.75 -17.33
N HIS A 239 -4.94 24.52 -18.57
CA HIS A 239 -5.76 25.47 -19.34
C HIS A 239 -7.23 25.04 -19.54
N GLU A 240 -7.83 24.24 -18.66
CA GLU A 240 -9.29 23.98 -18.74
C GLU A 240 -10.09 25.03 -17.96
N ASP A 241 -11.23 25.45 -18.52
CA ASP A 241 -12.06 26.57 -18.02
C ASP A 241 -12.59 26.41 -16.57
N ASN A 242 -12.52 25.19 -16.00
CA ASN A 242 -12.98 24.85 -14.64
C ASN A 242 -11.83 24.61 -13.65
N ARG A 243 -10.63 25.08 -13.97
CA ARG A 243 -9.42 24.86 -13.14
C ARG A 243 -8.94 26.15 -12.53
N HIS A 244 -8.72 26.12 -11.22
CA HIS A 244 -8.22 27.26 -10.48
C HIS A 244 -6.88 26.94 -9.81
N ASP A 245 -5.95 27.89 -9.92
CA ASP A 245 -4.67 27.85 -9.23
C ASP A 245 -4.88 28.15 -7.74
N VAL A 246 -4.68 27.14 -6.89
CA VAL A 246 -4.69 27.28 -5.44
C VAL A 246 -3.25 27.25 -4.95
N GLY A 247 -2.72 28.41 -4.58
CA GLY A 247 -1.50 28.52 -3.80
C GLY A 247 -1.65 27.85 -2.42
N VAL A 248 -0.76 26.93 -2.09
CA VAL A 248 -0.68 26.25 -0.79
C VAL A 248 0.74 26.38 -0.24
N SER A 249 0.88 26.42 1.08
CA SER A 249 2.17 26.62 1.73
C SER A 249 2.32 25.78 2.97
N CYS A 250 3.52 25.27 3.19
CA CYS A 250 3.95 24.70 4.46
C CYS A 250 4.88 25.72 5.13
N VAL A 251 4.48 26.18 6.31
CA VAL A 251 5.15 27.24 7.07
C VAL A 251 6.16 26.61 8.01
N LEU A 252 7.44 26.78 7.70
CA LEU A 252 8.57 26.18 8.40
C LEU A 252 9.59 27.29 8.73
N PRO A 253 9.34 28.09 9.78
CA PRO A 253 10.29 29.11 10.22
C PRO A 253 11.61 28.45 10.64
N ASP A 254 12.69 29.22 10.65
CA ASP A 254 14.01 28.73 11.04
C ASP A 254 14.01 28.22 12.49
N LEU A 255 14.28 26.93 12.67
CA LEU A 255 14.20 26.20 13.93
C LEU A 255 15.51 26.31 14.73
N SER A 256 16.04 27.51 14.90
CA SER A 256 17.33 27.73 15.60
C SER A 256 17.29 27.40 17.11
N GLY A 257 16.17 26.87 17.63
CA GLY A 257 16.02 26.39 19.00
C GLY A 257 15.06 25.19 19.12
N PRO A 258 14.98 24.54 20.29
CA PRO A 258 14.19 23.32 20.51
C PRO A 258 12.68 23.52 20.38
N ARG A 259 12.21 24.78 20.47
CA ARG A 259 10.81 25.15 20.29
C ARG A 259 10.71 26.48 19.57
N THR A 260 9.89 26.50 18.53
CA THR A 260 9.56 27.70 17.77
C THR A 260 8.45 28.45 18.49
N SER A 261 8.56 29.78 18.56
CA SER A 261 7.50 30.59 19.15
C SER A 261 6.30 30.70 18.21
N PHE A 262 5.11 30.86 18.80
CA PHE A 262 3.89 31.17 18.04
C PHE A 262 4.09 32.37 17.10
N ASP A 263 4.76 33.42 17.58
CA ASP A 263 5.04 34.63 16.79
C ASP A 263 5.95 34.38 15.58
N ALA A 264 6.88 33.42 15.67
CA ALA A 264 7.72 33.06 14.52
C ALA A 264 6.88 32.44 13.40
N PHE A 265 5.93 31.56 13.73
CA PHE A 265 4.99 31.03 12.74
C PHE A 265 4.07 32.12 12.16
N MET A 266 3.62 33.07 12.98
CA MET A 266 2.80 34.19 12.51
C MET A 266 3.56 35.09 11.52
N ASN A 267 4.80 35.45 11.87
CA ASN A 267 5.67 36.26 11.02
C ASN A 267 5.95 35.55 9.69
N GLU A 268 6.28 34.27 9.76
CA GLU A 268 6.57 33.46 8.59
C GLU A 268 5.32 33.26 7.69
N THR A 269 4.15 33.08 8.32
CA THR A 269 2.87 33.02 7.62
C THR A 269 2.58 34.32 6.88
N ALA A 270 2.86 35.49 7.49
CA ALA A 270 2.68 36.79 6.84
C ALA A 270 3.54 36.94 5.57
N ILE A 271 4.75 36.34 5.54
CA ILE A 271 5.64 36.36 4.36
C ILE A 271 5.05 35.58 3.18
N VAL A 272 4.31 34.50 3.44
CA VAL A 272 3.68 33.69 2.38
C VAL A 272 2.24 34.08 2.06
N ALA A 273 1.60 34.88 2.91
CA ALA A 273 0.19 35.22 2.80
C ALA A 273 -0.21 35.88 1.47
N GLY A 274 0.71 36.58 0.80
CA GLY A 274 0.46 37.16 -0.52
C GLY A 274 0.54 36.17 -1.70
N ARG A 275 0.98 34.93 -1.46
CA ARG A 275 1.25 33.90 -2.49
C ARG A 275 0.47 32.61 -2.26
N ALA A 276 0.08 32.33 -1.02
CA ALA A 276 -0.70 31.16 -0.64
C ALA A 276 -2.13 31.55 -0.28
N HIS A 277 -3.08 30.68 -0.61
CA HIS A 277 -4.46 30.76 -0.13
C HIS A 277 -4.66 29.91 1.13
N VAL A 278 -3.92 28.79 1.25
CA VAL A 278 -3.92 27.91 2.42
C VAL A 278 -2.48 27.76 2.93
N ALA A 279 -2.24 28.09 4.18
CA ALA A 279 -0.96 27.91 4.86
C ALA A 279 -1.14 26.85 5.97
N LEU A 280 -0.26 25.87 6.03
CA LEU A 280 -0.29 24.81 7.03
C LEU A 280 0.95 24.88 7.91
N TRP A 281 0.75 24.84 9.22
CA TRP A 281 1.81 24.68 10.20
C TRP A 281 2.04 23.18 10.44
N PRO A 282 3.28 22.74 10.71
CA PRO A 282 3.57 21.33 10.93
C PRO A 282 2.97 20.80 12.25
N GLU A 283 2.98 19.48 12.42
CA GLU A 283 2.48 18.85 13.64
C GLU A 283 3.23 19.37 14.89
N ASP A 284 2.47 19.64 15.95
CA ASP A 284 2.97 20.20 17.20
C ASP A 284 3.77 21.51 17.01
N ALA A 285 3.40 22.34 16.02
CA ALA A 285 4.04 23.63 15.77
C ALA A 285 3.96 24.57 16.98
N VAL A 286 2.80 24.63 17.62
CA VAL A 286 2.58 25.49 18.79
C VAL A 286 2.06 24.71 19.99
N PHE A 287 2.43 25.14 21.18
CA PHE A 287 2.04 24.49 22.43
C PHE A 287 1.12 25.44 23.18
N PHE A 288 -0.10 25.01 23.46
CA PHE A 288 -1.03 25.77 24.29
C PHE A 288 -1.07 25.16 25.69
N GLU A 289 -0.79 25.97 26.71
CA GLU A 289 -0.80 25.50 28.10
C GLU A 289 -2.21 25.46 28.70
N THR A 290 -3.10 26.31 28.20
CA THR A 290 -4.48 26.45 28.67
C THR A 290 -5.43 26.66 27.48
N GLU A 291 -6.71 26.41 27.69
CA GLU A 291 -7.75 26.70 26.70
C GLU A 291 -7.81 28.20 26.35
N GLN A 292 -7.56 29.07 27.34
CA GLN A 292 -7.51 30.52 27.12
C GLN A 292 -6.31 30.95 26.25
N ASP A 293 -5.16 30.29 26.43
CA ASP A 293 -3.97 30.52 25.59
C ASP A 293 -4.23 30.09 24.15
N LYS A 294 -4.90 28.95 23.96
CA LYS A 294 -5.38 28.50 22.65
C LYS A 294 -6.34 29.49 22.01
N GLU A 295 -7.38 29.93 22.73
CA GLU A 295 -8.35 30.90 22.22
C GLU A 295 -7.65 32.22 21.82
N THR A 296 -6.75 32.71 22.66
CA THR A 296 -5.97 33.93 22.38
C THR A 296 -5.07 33.76 21.16
N GLY A 297 -4.39 32.62 21.02
CA GLY A 297 -3.58 32.29 19.85
C GLY A 297 -4.42 32.19 18.57
N LEU A 298 -5.59 31.53 18.63
CA LEU A 298 -6.49 31.38 17.49
C LEU A 298 -7.10 32.72 17.05
N ILE A 299 -7.39 33.65 17.99
CA ILE A 299 -7.81 35.02 17.65
C ILE A 299 -6.71 35.74 16.86
N LYS A 300 -5.44 35.65 17.28
CA LYS A 300 -4.32 36.25 16.53
C LYS A 300 -4.19 35.65 15.13
N ALA A 301 -4.30 34.31 15.01
CA ALA A 301 -4.29 33.63 13.72
C ALA A 301 -5.47 34.10 12.84
N GLN A 302 -6.65 34.31 13.42
CA GLN A 302 -7.83 34.83 12.74
C GLN A 302 -7.62 36.26 12.24
N GLU A 303 -7.02 37.14 13.04
CA GLU A 303 -6.70 38.52 12.64
C GLU A 303 -5.77 38.52 11.41
N LEU A 304 -4.74 37.68 11.41
CA LEU A 304 -3.83 37.51 10.28
C LEU A 304 -4.57 36.94 9.04
N SER A 305 -5.40 35.93 9.25
CA SER A 305 -6.25 35.33 8.22
C SER A 305 -7.16 36.39 7.58
N HIS A 306 -7.80 37.24 8.39
CA HIS A 306 -8.68 38.32 7.92
C HIS A 306 -7.90 39.42 7.17
N GLN A 307 -6.73 39.81 7.69
CA GLN A 307 -5.87 40.83 7.08
C GLN A 307 -5.48 40.43 5.64
N TYR A 308 -4.96 39.22 5.46
CA TYR A 308 -4.43 38.77 4.18
C TYR A 308 -5.42 37.99 3.32
N GLY A 309 -6.54 37.53 3.89
CA GLY A 309 -7.51 36.69 3.18
C GLY A 309 -6.99 35.27 2.92
N ILE A 310 -6.23 34.72 3.86
CA ILE A 310 -5.65 33.36 3.78
C ILE A 310 -6.31 32.43 4.80
N PHE A 311 -6.34 31.14 4.53
CA PHE A 311 -6.73 30.12 5.50
C PHE A 311 -5.48 29.54 6.16
N ILE A 312 -5.49 29.39 7.47
CA ILE A 312 -4.33 28.94 8.25
C ILE A 312 -4.70 27.65 9.00
N GLY A 313 -4.04 26.54 8.67
CA GLY A 313 -4.06 25.31 9.45
C GLY A 313 -3.06 25.43 10.60
N VAL A 314 -3.56 25.72 11.79
CA VAL A 314 -2.78 25.83 13.03
C VAL A 314 -2.74 24.46 13.69
N SER A 315 -1.61 23.78 13.62
CA SER A 315 -1.37 22.52 14.33
C SER A 315 -0.73 22.78 15.68
N PHE A 316 -1.24 22.14 16.72
CA PHE A 316 -0.88 22.43 18.11
C PHE A 316 -0.91 21.22 19.01
N LEU A 317 -0.25 21.35 20.16
CA LEU A 317 -0.31 20.40 21.25
C LEU A 317 -0.95 21.06 22.49
N GLU A 318 -1.96 20.44 23.06
CA GLU A 318 -2.65 20.94 24.26
C GLU A 318 -2.77 19.86 25.35
N PRO A 319 -2.83 20.24 26.64
CA PRO A 319 -3.10 19.30 27.72
C PRO A 319 -4.55 18.83 27.71
N LEU A 320 -4.78 17.57 28.08
CA LEU A 320 -6.12 17.06 28.38
C LEU A 320 -6.60 17.67 29.70
N LEU A 321 -7.78 18.32 29.69
CA LEU A 321 -8.40 19.01 30.84
C LEU A 321 -8.95 18.06 31.92
N GLU A 322 -8.54 16.78 31.95
CA GLU A 322 -9.14 15.75 32.79
C GLU A 322 -8.48 15.64 34.18
N GLU A 323 -9.32 15.43 35.20
CA GLU A 323 -8.88 15.09 36.56
C GLU A 323 -8.61 13.57 36.66
N GLY A 324 -7.51 13.16 37.30
CA GLY A 324 -7.21 11.75 37.59
C GLY A 324 -5.96 11.20 36.88
N GLU A 325 -6.04 9.95 36.43
CA GLU A 325 -4.93 9.21 35.79
C GLU A 325 -4.52 9.83 34.44
N ASP A 326 -5.35 10.71 33.88
CA ASP A 326 -5.09 11.41 32.63
C ASP A 326 -4.35 12.75 32.80
N ARG A 327 -4.04 13.15 34.04
CA ARG A 327 -3.36 14.41 34.33
C ARG A 327 -1.95 14.44 33.73
N GLY A 328 -1.70 15.45 32.90
CA GLY A 328 -0.41 15.67 32.23
C GLY A 328 -0.29 15.02 30.84
N LYS A 329 -1.32 14.27 30.41
CA LYS A 329 -1.40 13.77 29.04
C LYS A 329 -1.73 14.91 28.09
N ARG A 330 -1.22 14.81 26.88
CA ARG A 330 -1.39 15.82 25.83
C ARG A 330 -1.99 15.18 24.58
N ARG A 331 -2.67 16.00 23.79
CA ARG A 331 -3.22 15.60 22.49
C ARG A 331 -2.77 16.57 21.40
N SER A 332 -2.47 16.03 20.23
CA SER A 332 -2.17 16.81 19.04
C SER A 332 -3.46 17.14 18.29
N GLY A 333 -3.60 18.39 17.90
CA GLY A 333 -4.76 18.94 17.23
C GLY A 333 -4.36 19.82 16.05
N THR A 334 -5.29 20.05 15.15
CA THR A 334 -5.15 20.99 14.03
C THR A 334 -6.47 21.72 13.84
N VAL A 335 -6.39 23.05 13.86
CA VAL A 335 -7.53 23.94 13.65
C VAL A 335 -7.35 24.68 12.34
N LEU A 336 -8.39 24.69 11.51
CA LEU A 336 -8.47 25.51 10.32
C LEU A 336 -9.08 26.87 10.69
N VAL A 337 -8.29 27.93 10.58
CA VAL A 337 -8.70 29.30 10.85
C VAL A 337 -8.91 30.04 9.53
N GLY A 338 -10.08 30.66 9.38
CA GLY A 338 -10.42 31.55 8.29
C GLY A 338 -10.74 32.96 8.79
N LYS A 339 -11.12 33.84 7.86
CA LYS A 339 -11.51 35.24 8.16
C LYS A 339 -12.67 35.33 9.16
N ASP A 340 -13.58 34.36 9.13
CA ASP A 340 -14.80 34.32 9.93
C ASP A 340 -14.61 33.59 11.28
N GLY A 341 -13.39 33.12 11.57
CA GLY A 341 -13.04 32.41 12.80
C GLY A 341 -12.57 30.98 12.56
N VAL A 342 -12.70 30.16 13.61
CA VAL A 342 -12.39 28.73 13.56
C VAL A 342 -13.45 28.01 12.72
N MET A 343 -13.02 27.39 11.62
CA MET A 343 -13.91 26.72 10.67
C MET A 343 -13.98 25.21 10.91
N ALA A 344 -12.86 24.60 11.28
CA ALA A 344 -12.75 23.18 11.56
C ALA A 344 -11.72 22.95 12.66
N GLU A 345 -11.92 21.88 13.43
CA GLU A 345 -10.95 21.36 14.38
C GLU A 345 -10.86 19.85 14.22
N TYR A 346 -9.64 19.33 14.15
CA TYR A 346 -9.35 17.92 14.03
C TYR A 346 -8.32 17.51 15.08
N TYR A 347 -8.53 16.37 15.73
CA TYR A 347 -7.57 15.79 16.67
C TYR A 347 -7.05 14.46 16.12
N GLY A 348 -5.76 14.22 16.27
CA GLY A 348 -5.13 13.00 15.79
C GLY A 348 -5.75 11.77 16.42
N ARG A 349 -6.01 10.73 15.62
CA ARG A 349 -6.66 9.49 16.10
C ARG A 349 -5.66 8.43 16.50
N HIS A 350 -4.53 8.38 15.81
CA HIS A 350 -3.48 7.38 16.02
C HIS A 350 -2.17 8.07 16.46
N PRO A 351 -1.88 8.14 17.77
CA PRO A 351 -0.60 8.66 18.23
C PRO A 351 0.52 7.69 17.87
N ALA A 352 1.74 8.20 17.71
CA ALA A 352 2.92 7.38 17.47
C ALA A 352 3.19 6.46 18.67
N PRO A 353 3.18 5.12 18.52
CA PRO A 353 3.27 4.22 19.66
C PRO A 353 4.65 4.19 20.34
N CYS A 354 5.70 4.67 19.67
CA CYS A 354 7.03 4.71 20.26
C CYS A 354 7.11 5.75 21.39
N GLU A 355 6.44 6.90 21.27
CA GLU A 355 6.44 7.92 22.34
C GLU A 355 5.65 7.47 23.57
N CYS A 356 4.62 6.63 23.40
CA CYS A 356 3.80 6.12 24.50
C CYS A 356 4.48 5.00 25.32
N ILE A 357 5.40 4.22 24.74
CA ILE A 357 5.95 3.01 25.37
C ILE A 357 7.30 3.27 26.06
N ILE A 358 8.08 4.26 25.59
CA ILE A 358 9.53 4.33 25.81
C ILE A 358 9.94 5.40 26.84
N ALA A 359 9.05 6.30 27.26
CA ALA A 359 9.39 7.35 28.22
C ALA A 359 8.69 7.21 29.60
N PRO A 360 8.90 6.13 30.38
CA PRO A 360 8.37 6.08 31.75
C PRO A 360 9.16 6.96 32.73
N SER A 361 10.35 7.45 32.40
CA SER A 361 11.25 8.16 33.35
C SER A 361 11.65 9.59 32.97
N SER A 362 11.45 10.04 31.73
CA SER A 362 11.65 11.44 31.33
C SER A 362 10.32 12.18 31.27
N HIS A 363 9.82 12.54 32.44
CA HIS A 363 8.93 13.65 32.78
C HIS A 363 8.45 14.64 31.68
N TRP A 364 7.77 14.28 30.57
CA TRP A 364 6.95 15.29 29.83
C TRP A 364 5.94 14.87 28.73
N LEU A 365 5.90 13.69 28.10
CA LEU A 365 4.80 13.39 27.15
C LEU A 365 4.39 11.92 27.14
N ILE A 366 3.29 11.60 27.81
CA ILE A 366 2.50 10.41 27.51
C ILE A 366 1.39 10.89 26.58
N TYR A 367 1.53 10.63 25.27
CA TYR A 367 0.41 10.75 24.34
C TYR A 367 -0.58 9.64 24.68
N THR A 368 -1.85 9.98 24.84
CA THR A 368 -2.89 8.96 24.92
C THR A 368 -3.94 9.20 23.88
N VAL A 369 -4.34 8.12 23.22
CA VAL A 369 -5.62 8.03 22.54
C VAL A 369 -6.69 8.31 23.59
N SER A 370 -7.18 9.55 23.64
CA SER A 370 -8.34 9.85 24.48
C SER A 370 -9.50 9.01 23.95
N LYS A 371 -9.99 8.07 24.77
CA LYS A 371 -11.15 7.22 24.46
C LYS A 371 -12.45 8.01 24.23
N ARG A 372 -12.41 9.34 24.40
CA ARG A 372 -13.54 10.26 24.29
C ARG A 372 -13.42 11.29 23.17
N VAL A 373 -12.47 11.15 22.22
CA VAL A 373 -12.70 11.80 20.93
C VAL A 373 -13.97 11.14 20.39
N PRO A 374 -15.09 11.87 20.21
CA PRO A 374 -16.33 11.25 19.76
C PRO A 374 -16.01 10.47 18.49
N GLU A 375 -16.27 9.17 18.52
CA GLU A 375 -15.95 8.16 17.51
C GLU A 375 -16.45 8.52 16.09
N ARG A 376 -17.17 9.64 15.95
CA ARG A 376 -17.86 10.13 14.77
C ARG A 376 -17.29 11.39 14.13
N SER A 377 -16.29 12.07 14.68
CA SER A 377 -15.65 13.15 13.91
C SER A 377 -14.62 12.52 12.96
N LEU A 378 -15.11 11.91 11.88
CA LEU A 378 -14.36 11.82 10.63
C LEU A 378 -13.68 13.17 10.38
N PRO A 379 -12.49 13.20 9.74
CA PRO A 379 -11.81 14.45 9.51
C PRO A 379 -12.73 15.40 8.74
N GLY A 380 -13.27 16.37 9.49
CA GLY A 380 -14.46 17.10 9.09
C GLY A 380 -14.21 17.82 7.77
N ILE A 381 -15.17 17.72 6.86
CA ILE A 381 -15.05 18.40 5.57
C ILE A 381 -15.62 19.79 5.72
N VAL A 382 -14.80 20.78 5.39
CA VAL A 382 -15.16 22.18 5.46
C VAL A 382 -15.04 22.80 4.08
N ASN A 383 -16.08 23.53 3.69
CA ASN A 383 -16.07 24.33 2.47
C ASN A 383 -15.44 25.68 2.78
N ILE A 384 -14.32 25.99 2.14
CA ILE A 384 -13.72 27.31 2.17
C ILE A 384 -14.08 28.07 0.90
N THR A 385 -14.31 29.39 1.03
CA THR A 385 -14.55 30.26 -0.11
C THR A 385 -13.23 30.94 -0.50
N LEU A 386 -12.76 30.61 -1.69
CA LEU A 386 -11.57 31.18 -2.32
C LEU A 386 -11.99 32.24 -3.33
N GLY A 387 -11.22 33.32 -3.44
CA GLY A 387 -11.47 34.39 -4.40
C GLY A 387 -10.58 35.59 -4.15
N ARG A 388 -10.23 36.31 -5.22
CA ARG A 388 -9.48 37.56 -5.09
C ARG A 388 -10.44 38.65 -4.65
N LYS A 389 -10.08 39.47 -3.64
CA LYS A 389 -10.90 40.60 -3.15
C LYS A 389 -11.44 41.52 -4.28
N ASN A 390 -10.74 41.58 -5.42
CA ASN A 390 -11.08 42.44 -6.55
C ASN A 390 -11.78 41.72 -7.73
N THR A 391 -12.04 40.41 -7.65
CA THR A 391 -12.71 39.66 -8.72
C THR A 391 -14.07 39.18 -8.24
N LYS A 392 -15.11 39.30 -9.07
CA LYS A 392 -16.46 38.77 -8.77
C LYS A 392 -16.54 37.23 -8.76
N HIS A 393 -15.44 36.55 -9.05
CA HIS A 393 -15.36 35.09 -9.11
C HIS A 393 -14.92 34.58 -7.74
N PHE A 394 -15.88 34.01 -7.00
CA PHE A 394 -15.64 33.22 -5.80
C PHE A 394 -15.89 31.77 -6.13
N TRP A 395 -15.15 30.88 -5.50
CA TRP A 395 -15.31 29.46 -5.66
C TRP A 395 -15.13 28.73 -4.33
N GLU A 396 -15.79 27.59 -4.19
CA GLU A 396 -15.73 26.78 -2.98
C GLU A 396 -14.73 25.64 -3.14
N MET A 397 -13.96 25.39 -2.09
CA MET A 397 -13.03 24.27 -2.03
C MET A 397 -13.26 23.46 -0.75
N ARG A 398 -13.28 22.13 -0.88
CA ARG A 398 -13.50 21.21 0.23
C ARG A 398 -12.16 20.81 0.86
N LEU A 399 -11.97 21.19 2.13
CA LEU A 399 -10.80 20.85 2.92
C LEU A 399 -11.11 19.79 3.97
N SER A 400 -10.12 18.97 4.28
CA SER A 400 -10.11 18.04 5.41
C SER A 400 -8.71 18.03 6.04
N ALA A 401 -8.53 17.36 7.18
CA ALA A 401 -7.24 17.31 7.89
C ALA A 401 -6.95 15.90 8.41
N SER A 402 -5.69 15.51 8.48
CA SER A 402 -5.25 14.21 9.02
C SER A 402 -3.85 14.40 9.56
N ILE A 403 -3.52 13.87 10.74
CA ILE A 403 -2.26 14.21 11.43
C ILE A 403 -1.34 12.99 11.41
N GLY A 404 -0.08 13.19 10.99
CA GLY A 404 1.01 12.22 11.17
C GLY A 404 0.65 10.78 10.82
N LEU A 405 0.58 9.92 11.83
CA LEU A 405 0.36 8.47 11.68
C LEU A 405 -1.04 8.09 11.16
N ASP A 406 -2.01 9.01 11.17
CA ASP A 406 -3.36 8.75 10.63
C ASP A 406 -3.32 8.35 9.14
N PHE A 407 -2.29 8.76 8.38
CA PHE A 407 -2.12 8.36 6.98
C PHE A 407 -1.65 6.90 6.80
N ALA A 408 -1.14 6.25 7.84
CA ALA A 408 -0.82 4.83 7.82
C ALA A 408 -2.07 3.93 7.92
N HIS A 409 -3.23 4.52 8.18
CA HIS A 409 -4.50 3.85 8.34
C HIS A 409 -5.40 4.05 7.12
N PRO A 410 -6.22 3.06 6.76
CA PRO A 410 -7.24 3.23 5.75
C PRO A 410 -8.27 4.28 6.19
N TYR A 411 -8.57 5.23 5.30
CA TYR A 411 -9.66 6.17 5.57
C TYR A 411 -11.01 5.47 5.49
N SER A 412 -11.78 5.63 6.57
CA SER A 412 -13.21 5.37 6.57
C SER A 412 -13.93 6.40 5.69
N HIS A 413 -15.06 5.97 5.12
CA HIS A 413 -15.95 6.77 4.29
C HIS A 413 -16.06 8.24 4.76
N PHE A 414 -15.90 9.20 3.85
CA PHE A 414 -16.16 10.61 4.10
C PHE A 414 -17.58 10.96 3.67
N ASP A 415 -18.23 11.92 4.34
CA ASP A 415 -19.56 12.40 3.94
C ASP A 415 -19.55 13.15 2.60
N ALA A 416 -18.38 13.67 2.22
CA ALA A 416 -18.12 14.33 0.94
C ALA A 416 -16.69 14.02 0.48
N LYS A 417 -16.36 14.31 -0.78
CA LYS A 417 -14.98 14.15 -1.26
C LYS A 417 -14.13 15.38 -0.93
N PRO A 418 -13.03 15.28 -0.15
CA PRO A 418 -12.12 16.40 0.05
C PRO A 418 -11.29 16.64 -1.22
N GLN A 419 -11.06 17.91 -1.58
CA GLN A 419 -10.15 18.27 -2.69
C GLN A 419 -8.72 18.46 -2.21
N LEU A 420 -8.55 18.85 -0.95
CA LEU A 420 -7.26 18.96 -0.29
C LEU A 420 -7.38 18.46 1.16
N ILE A 421 -6.45 17.59 1.54
CA ILE A 421 -6.27 17.14 2.91
C ILE A 421 -5.01 17.80 3.47
N LEU A 422 -5.14 18.46 4.61
CA LEU A 422 -4.03 19.04 5.36
C LEU A 422 -3.37 17.93 6.17
N GLY A 423 -2.09 17.67 5.88
CA GLY A 423 -1.28 16.63 6.51
C GLY A 423 -0.13 17.22 7.32
N PRO A 424 -0.39 17.88 8.47
CA PRO A 424 0.68 18.27 9.37
C PRO A 424 1.35 17.02 9.92
N ALA A 425 2.68 17.05 9.96
CA ALA A 425 3.50 15.94 10.42
C ALA A 425 4.74 16.46 11.14
N ARG A 426 5.34 15.59 11.96
CA ARG A 426 6.67 15.80 12.52
C ARG A 426 7.38 14.47 12.66
N THR A 427 8.34 14.19 11.79
CA THR A 427 9.05 12.90 11.80
C THR A 427 10.47 13.02 12.31
N ASP A 428 10.90 12.15 13.21
CA ASP A 428 12.25 12.25 13.80
C ASP A 428 13.39 11.88 12.84
N HIS A 429 13.08 11.26 11.70
CA HIS A 429 14.10 10.72 10.81
C HIS A 429 13.66 10.79 9.35
N ARG A 430 14.55 11.23 8.46
CA ARG A 430 14.30 11.36 7.01
C ARG A 430 13.69 10.14 6.34
N LYS A 431 14.15 8.93 6.67
CA LYS A 431 13.56 7.69 6.12
C LYS A 431 12.12 7.48 6.60
N MET A 432 11.80 7.85 7.83
CA MET A 432 10.41 7.82 8.32
C MET A 432 9.57 8.88 7.61
N ALA A 433 10.10 10.09 7.40
CA ALA A 433 9.48 11.13 6.58
C ALA A 433 9.10 10.61 5.19
N GLN A 434 10.01 9.89 4.54
CA GLN A 434 9.77 9.27 3.23
C GLN A 434 8.65 8.22 3.30
N VAL A 435 8.68 7.33 4.30
CA VAL A 435 7.65 6.30 4.49
C VAL A 435 6.28 6.92 4.70
N MET A 436 6.18 7.88 5.61
CA MET A 436 4.92 8.56 5.94
C MET A 436 4.38 9.36 4.75
N MET A 437 5.25 10.04 4.00
CA MET A 437 4.82 10.76 2.80
C MET A 437 4.38 9.83 1.67
N GLU A 438 4.98 8.65 1.52
CA GLU A 438 4.50 7.63 0.58
C GLU A 438 3.15 7.05 1.02
N MET A 439 2.92 6.82 2.32
CA MET A 439 1.60 6.44 2.83
C MET A 439 0.55 7.52 2.59
N ALA A 440 0.92 8.79 2.80
CA ALA A 440 0.07 9.92 2.43
C ALA A 440 -0.22 9.90 0.93
N ARG A 441 0.78 9.69 0.07
CA ARG A 441 0.58 9.55 -1.39
C ARG A 441 -0.42 8.44 -1.72
N HIS A 442 -0.32 7.30 -1.05
CA HIS A 442 -1.25 6.18 -1.23
C HIS A 442 -2.69 6.60 -0.89
N ARG A 443 -2.91 7.28 0.24
CA ARG A 443 -4.23 7.82 0.60
C ARG A 443 -4.76 8.82 -0.42
N ALA A 444 -3.90 9.72 -0.91
CA ALA A 444 -4.27 10.66 -1.96
C ALA A 444 -4.73 9.96 -3.23
N GLN A 445 -4.07 8.87 -3.61
CA GLN A 445 -4.44 8.08 -4.80
C GLN A 445 -5.76 7.33 -4.61
N GLU A 446 -6.00 6.76 -3.43
CA GLU A 446 -7.26 6.08 -3.09
C GLU A 446 -8.48 6.98 -3.19
N LEU A 447 -8.35 8.21 -2.69
CA LEU A 447 -9.42 9.21 -2.67
C LEU A 447 -9.43 10.10 -3.92
N ARG A 448 -8.47 9.95 -4.84
CA ARG A 448 -8.23 10.89 -5.95
C ARG A 448 -8.25 12.36 -5.47
N THR A 449 -7.50 12.63 -4.41
CA THR A 449 -7.36 13.95 -3.79
C THR A 449 -5.90 14.38 -3.75
N THR A 450 -5.65 15.58 -3.24
CA THR A 450 -4.31 16.10 -2.99
C THR A 450 -4.09 16.23 -1.49
N ILE A 451 -2.89 15.92 -1.01
CA ILE A 451 -2.49 16.13 0.39
C ILE A 451 -1.35 17.14 0.42
N LEU A 452 -1.53 18.19 1.23
CA LEU A 452 -0.45 19.10 1.63
C LEU A 452 0.22 18.49 2.86
N TRP A 453 1.36 17.85 2.65
CA TRP A 453 2.14 17.22 3.70
C TRP A 453 3.20 18.20 4.22
N CYS A 454 3.11 18.58 5.50
CA CYS A 454 3.99 19.58 6.11
C CYS A 454 4.71 18.98 7.33
N ASP A 455 5.95 18.53 7.11
CA ASP A 455 6.79 17.90 8.12
C ASP A 455 7.71 18.93 8.78
N GLY A 456 7.50 19.16 10.07
CA GLY A 456 8.19 20.18 10.86
C GLY A 456 9.56 19.80 11.39
N SER A 457 10.10 18.65 11.03
CA SER A 457 11.42 18.22 11.53
C SER A 457 12.58 18.71 10.68
N ASP A 458 13.77 18.81 11.28
CA ASP A 458 15.00 19.25 10.60
C ASP A 458 15.37 18.40 9.39
N SER A 459 15.00 17.11 9.42
CA SER A 459 15.23 16.15 8.34
C SER A 459 13.94 15.75 7.62
N GLY A 460 12.87 16.49 7.89
CA GLY A 460 11.52 16.24 7.43
C GLY A 460 11.40 16.35 5.93
N LEU A 461 10.34 15.76 5.41
CA LEU A 461 9.99 15.82 4.00
C LEU A 461 8.65 16.52 3.91
N SER A 462 8.59 17.68 3.29
CA SER A 462 7.36 18.42 3.04
C SER A 462 7.03 18.44 1.55
N GLY A 463 5.76 18.54 1.18
CA GLY A 463 5.38 18.69 -0.22
C GLY A 463 3.92 18.43 -0.51
N LEU A 464 3.61 18.34 -1.79
CA LEU A 464 2.28 17.95 -2.27
C LEU A 464 2.34 16.54 -2.85
N VAL A 465 1.41 15.70 -2.41
CA VAL A 465 1.23 14.35 -2.95
C VAL A 465 -0.20 14.15 -3.42
N GLY A 466 -0.36 13.40 -4.51
CA GLY A 466 -1.68 13.16 -5.12
C GLY A 466 -1.86 13.87 -6.46
N SER A 467 -2.87 13.47 -7.23
CA SER A 467 -3.23 14.11 -8.51
C SER A 467 -2.06 14.35 -9.47
N GLY A 468 -1.11 13.40 -9.56
CA GLY A 468 0.10 13.53 -10.39
C GLY A 468 1.19 14.46 -9.84
N HIS A 469 0.99 15.08 -8.68
CA HIS A 469 1.97 15.94 -8.02
C HIS A 469 2.94 15.09 -7.16
N THR A 470 4.23 15.37 -7.30
CA THR A 470 5.32 14.69 -6.57
C THR A 470 6.38 15.67 -6.04
N ARG A 471 6.05 16.98 -5.97
CA ARG A 471 6.99 17.98 -5.47
C ARG A 471 7.28 17.74 -4.00
N LYS A 472 8.56 17.60 -3.69
CA LYS A 472 9.10 17.29 -2.37
C LYS A 472 10.20 18.29 -2.04
N GLN A 473 10.14 18.89 -0.87
CA GLN A 473 11.21 19.64 -0.24
C GLN A 473 11.73 18.85 0.96
N VAL A 474 13.06 18.80 1.09
CA VAL A 474 13.74 18.15 2.20
C VAL A 474 14.28 19.23 3.14
N GLY A 475 14.04 19.06 4.44
CA GLY A 475 14.59 19.91 5.48
C GLY A 475 13.78 21.20 5.73
N PRO A 476 14.32 22.11 6.56
CA PRO A 476 13.62 23.30 7.00
C PRO A 476 13.42 24.32 5.86
N GLY A 477 12.58 25.31 6.13
CA GLY A 477 12.34 26.44 5.26
C GLY A 477 10.95 26.43 4.64
N THR A 478 10.24 27.53 4.82
CA THR A 478 8.90 27.74 4.27
C THR A 478 8.92 27.72 2.74
N TRP A 479 7.91 27.09 2.17
CA TRP A 479 7.71 27.06 0.73
C TRP A 479 6.26 27.28 0.35
N VAL A 480 6.07 27.72 -0.90
CA VAL A 480 4.77 27.95 -1.50
C VAL A 480 4.75 27.23 -2.84
N GLU A 481 3.69 26.48 -3.07
CA GLU A 481 3.46 25.77 -4.32
C GLU A 481 2.07 26.09 -4.84
N ARG A 482 1.86 25.96 -6.15
CA ARG A 482 0.53 26.08 -6.74
C ARG A 482 0.04 24.68 -7.11
N MET A 483 -1.13 24.32 -6.62
CA MET A 483 -1.86 23.16 -7.09
C MET A 483 -3.04 23.61 -7.94
N VAL A 484 -3.43 22.74 -8.87
CA VAL A 484 -4.61 22.95 -9.71
C VAL A 484 -5.79 22.24 -9.05
N ALA A 485 -6.80 22.99 -8.63
CA ALA A 485 -8.05 22.43 -8.14
C ALA A 485 -9.11 22.48 -9.23
N ARG A 486 -9.79 21.35 -9.48
CA ARG A 486 -10.96 21.30 -10.36
C ARG A 486 -12.19 21.78 -9.59
N ILE A 487 -12.85 22.84 -10.08
CA ILE A 487 -14.06 23.39 -9.46
C ILE A 487 -15.15 23.58 -10.52
N PRO A 488 -16.39 23.10 -10.28
CA PRO A 488 -16.81 22.27 -9.15
C PRO A 488 -16.02 20.95 -9.13
N SER A 489 -15.77 20.41 -7.93
CA SER A 489 -15.26 19.05 -7.85
C SER A 489 -16.36 18.15 -8.39
N GLU A 490 -16.17 17.58 -9.58
CA GLU A 490 -17.00 16.45 -9.98
C GLU A 490 -16.83 15.39 -8.89
N GLU A 491 -17.95 15.00 -8.28
CA GLU A 491 -18.00 13.98 -7.24
C GLU A 491 -17.85 12.59 -7.88
N GLU A 492 -16.73 12.37 -8.57
CA GLU A 492 -16.34 11.03 -8.95
C GLU A 492 -15.83 10.32 -7.70
N TRP A 493 -16.77 9.69 -7.00
CA TRP A 493 -16.48 8.75 -5.94
C TRP A 493 -15.73 7.55 -6.50
N THR A 494 -14.64 7.19 -5.83
CA THR A 494 -13.90 5.99 -6.19
C THR A 494 -14.64 4.75 -5.67
N LEU A 495 -14.41 3.57 -6.27
CA LEU A 495 -15.05 2.35 -5.77
C LEU A 495 -14.58 2.04 -4.33
N TYR A 496 -13.35 2.44 -4.00
CA TYR A 496 -12.84 2.34 -2.64
C TYR A 496 -13.59 3.29 -1.70
N GLU A 497 -13.93 4.52 -2.09
CA GLU A 497 -14.72 5.41 -1.22
C GLU A 497 -16.15 4.89 -0.98
N LEU A 498 -16.74 4.21 -1.97
CA LEU A 498 -18.10 3.68 -1.89
C LEU A 498 -18.19 2.36 -1.11
N TYR A 499 -17.26 1.44 -1.34
CA TYR A 499 -17.32 0.07 -0.82
C TYR A 499 -16.19 -0.26 0.17
N GLY A 500 -15.24 0.65 0.35
CA GLY A 500 -14.03 0.39 1.12
C GLY A 500 -13.23 -0.78 0.54
N ALA A 501 -12.53 -1.48 1.42
CA ALA A 501 -11.79 -2.69 1.07
C ALA A 501 -12.69 -3.91 0.77
N PHE A 502 -14.01 -3.82 1.01
CA PHE A 502 -14.93 -4.95 0.81
C PHE A 502 -15.00 -5.39 -0.65
N PHE A 503 -15.01 -4.44 -1.59
CA PHE A 503 -14.99 -4.76 -3.02
C PHE A 503 -13.73 -5.55 -3.41
N GLY A 504 -12.57 -5.13 -2.91
CA GLY A 504 -11.31 -5.86 -3.08
C GLY A 504 -11.38 -7.28 -2.52
N LEU A 505 -11.90 -7.45 -1.30
CA LEU A 505 -12.09 -8.76 -0.68
C LEU A 505 -12.97 -9.68 -1.54
N LEU A 506 -14.10 -9.19 -2.05
CA LEU A 506 -14.95 -9.96 -2.96
C LEU A 506 -14.19 -10.40 -4.21
N CYS A 507 -13.47 -9.49 -4.86
CA CYS A 507 -12.70 -9.80 -6.07
C CYS A 507 -11.58 -10.81 -5.81
N ALA A 508 -10.87 -10.71 -4.68
CA ALA A 508 -9.76 -11.59 -4.33
C ALA A 508 -10.21 -13.03 -4.04
N TRP A 509 -11.36 -13.19 -3.38
CA TRP A 509 -11.87 -14.50 -2.97
C TRP A 509 -12.80 -15.14 -4.00
N ALA A 510 -13.37 -14.38 -4.95
CA ALA A 510 -14.26 -14.88 -5.99
C ALA A 510 -13.70 -16.08 -6.79
N PRO A 511 -12.43 -16.12 -7.23
CA PRO A 511 -11.88 -17.28 -7.96
C PRO A 511 -11.85 -18.58 -7.14
N ILE A 512 -11.88 -18.48 -5.81
CA ILE A 512 -11.87 -19.62 -4.90
C ILE A 512 -13.30 -20.08 -4.60
N VAL A 513 -14.20 -19.13 -4.33
CA VAL A 513 -15.57 -19.42 -3.89
C VAL A 513 -16.49 -19.76 -5.06
N LEU A 514 -16.38 -19.07 -6.21
CA LEU A 514 -17.28 -19.28 -7.36
C LEU A 514 -17.30 -20.72 -7.87
N PRO A 515 -16.15 -21.44 -8.00
CA PRO A 515 -16.17 -22.85 -8.39
C PRO A 515 -16.79 -23.79 -7.34
N MET A 516 -16.87 -23.36 -6.08
CA MET A 516 -17.49 -24.15 -5.00
C MET A 516 -19.01 -24.00 -4.95
N ILE A 517 -19.55 -22.92 -5.52
CA ILE A 517 -20.99 -22.73 -5.61
C ILE A 517 -21.50 -23.70 -6.69
N PRO A 518 -22.33 -24.71 -6.34
CA PRO A 518 -22.94 -25.57 -7.34
C PRO A 518 -23.86 -24.69 -8.18
N LEU A 519 -23.39 -24.30 -9.37
CA LEU A 519 -24.28 -23.64 -10.33
C LEU A 519 -25.39 -24.64 -10.63
N PRO A 520 -26.68 -24.27 -10.47
CA PRO A 520 -27.76 -25.11 -10.96
C PRO A 520 -27.43 -25.42 -12.41
N ASP A 521 -27.65 -26.66 -12.82
CA ASP A 521 -27.28 -27.20 -14.13
C ASP A 521 -28.12 -26.46 -15.21
N ILE A 522 -27.75 -25.22 -15.51
CA ILE A 522 -28.35 -24.40 -16.56
C ILE A 522 -27.83 -25.03 -17.83
N ARG A 523 -28.52 -26.10 -18.25
CA ARG A 523 -28.48 -26.56 -19.63
C ARG A 523 -28.96 -25.37 -20.45
N ILE A 524 -28.01 -24.59 -20.96
CA ILE A 524 -28.26 -23.69 -22.07
C ILE A 524 -28.62 -24.63 -23.22
N THR A 525 -29.91 -24.94 -23.32
CA THR A 525 -30.51 -25.60 -24.46
C THR A 525 -30.36 -24.61 -25.60
N PHE A 526 -29.19 -24.62 -26.24
CA PHE A 526 -29.05 -24.02 -27.54
C PHE A 526 -30.15 -24.65 -28.40
N PRO A 527 -31.11 -23.87 -28.93
CA PRO A 527 -32.13 -24.41 -29.78
C PRO A 527 -31.42 -25.17 -30.89
N ASP A 528 -31.74 -26.47 -31.01
CA ASP A 528 -31.15 -27.36 -32.01
C ASP A 528 -31.05 -26.58 -33.32
N PRO A 529 -29.82 -26.33 -33.85
CA PRO A 529 -29.70 -25.62 -35.11
C PRO A 529 -30.46 -26.47 -36.12
N LYS A 530 -31.65 -25.97 -36.52
CA LYS A 530 -32.50 -26.65 -37.51
C LYS A 530 -31.57 -27.11 -38.62
N PRO A 531 -31.56 -28.41 -38.98
CA PRO A 531 -30.64 -28.94 -39.96
C PRO A 531 -30.95 -28.33 -41.32
N ARG A 532 -30.38 -27.17 -41.61
CA ARG A 532 -30.22 -26.67 -42.98
C ARG A 532 -29.17 -27.55 -43.62
N ARG A 533 -29.62 -28.71 -44.09
CA ARG A 533 -28.99 -29.47 -45.17
C ARG A 533 -28.78 -28.52 -46.34
N ALA A 534 -27.60 -27.95 -46.45
CA ALA A 534 -27.11 -27.32 -47.67
C ALA A 534 -25.72 -27.89 -47.96
N ASN A 535 -25.71 -29.06 -48.60
CA ASN A 535 -24.93 -29.47 -49.77
C ASN A 535 -23.67 -28.67 -50.22
N VAL A 536 -22.89 -28.05 -49.33
CA VAL A 536 -21.69 -27.29 -49.73
C VAL A 536 -20.40 -28.10 -49.50
N ALA A 537 -20.37 -29.02 -48.54
CA ALA A 537 -19.18 -29.84 -48.28
C ALA A 537 -18.90 -30.92 -49.35
N GLY A 538 -19.89 -31.29 -50.17
CA GLY A 538 -19.73 -32.29 -51.23
C GLY A 538 -18.97 -31.79 -52.47
N ARG A 539 -18.92 -30.47 -52.71
CA ARG A 539 -18.25 -29.91 -53.90
C ARG A 539 -16.78 -29.56 -53.70
N LEU A 540 -16.35 -29.26 -52.47
CA LEU A 540 -14.95 -28.90 -52.21
C LEU A 540 -14.02 -30.13 -52.15
N ASN A 541 -14.51 -31.27 -51.66
CA ASN A 541 -13.72 -32.50 -51.58
C ASN A 541 -13.52 -33.20 -52.94
N TRP A 542 -14.33 -32.86 -53.95
CA TRP A 542 -14.18 -33.37 -55.32
C TRP A 542 -13.08 -32.63 -56.09
N LEU A 543 -12.87 -31.33 -55.82
CA LEU A 543 -11.82 -30.54 -56.50
C LEU A 543 -10.41 -30.78 -55.94
N LEU A 544 -10.28 -31.18 -54.67
CA LEU A 544 -8.96 -31.44 -54.04
C LEU A 544 -8.44 -32.88 -54.23
N ARG A 545 -9.17 -33.75 -54.94
CA ARG A 545 -8.76 -35.14 -55.23
C ARG A 545 -8.05 -35.33 -56.58
N ARG A 546 -7.71 -34.27 -57.31
CA ARG A 546 -6.93 -34.38 -58.56
C ARG A 546 -5.43 -34.16 -58.29
N LYS A 547 -4.67 -35.25 -58.47
CA LYS A 547 -3.20 -35.37 -58.54
C LYS A 547 -2.43 -35.39 -57.22
N ARG A 548 -2.37 -36.58 -56.59
CA ARG A 548 -1.11 -37.05 -56.00
C ARG A 548 -0.57 -38.18 -56.89
N PRO A 549 0.66 -38.06 -57.41
CA PRO A 549 1.30 -39.15 -58.15
C PRO A 549 1.63 -40.28 -57.18
N GLN A 550 1.23 -41.48 -57.57
CA GLN A 550 1.52 -42.74 -56.89
C GLN A 550 3.01 -43.04 -57.14
N ARG A 551 3.83 -42.93 -56.10
CA ARG A 551 5.27 -43.21 -56.17
C ARG A 551 5.44 -44.72 -56.02
N ASP A 552 5.69 -45.38 -57.13
CA ASP A 552 6.00 -46.81 -57.18
C ASP A 552 7.37 -47.05 -56.55
N VAL A 553 7.39 -47.69 -55.38
CA VAL A 553 8.59 -48.10 -54.66
C VAL A 553 9.01 -49.45 -55.21
N ARG A 554 9.56 -49.47 -56.44
CA ARG A 554 10.21 -50.66 -57.01
C ARG A 554 11.02 -50.31 -58.26
N THR A 555 12.10 -49.57 -58.06
CA THR A 555 13.40 -49.74 -58.74
C THR A 555 14.31 -48.61 -58.30
N GLY A 556 15.37 -48.96 -57.57
CA GLY A 556 16.45 -48.05 -57.28
C GLY A 556 17.22 -47.75 -58.56
N THR A 557 17.24 -46.48 -58.94
CA THR A 557 18.27 -45.90 -59.79
C THR A 557 18.26 -44.39 -59.53
N LEU A 558 19.32 -43.93 -58.87
CA LEU A 558 19.75 -42.54 -58.85
C LEU A 558 20.21 -42.20 -60.28
N VAL A 559 19.62 -41.16 -60.87
CA VAL A 559 20.21 -40.45 -61.99
C VAL A 559 20.25 -38.99 -61.60
N GLU A 560 21.47 -38.45 -61.52
CA GLU A 560 21.79 -37.03 -61.42
C GLU A 560 21.23 -36.27 -62.62
N ILE A 561 20.54 -35.15 -62.34
CA ILE A 561 20.84 -33.82 -62.91
C ILE A 561 20.60 -32.79 -61.80
#